data_AF-A0A3D2S652-F1
#
_entry.id   AF-A0A3D2S652-F1
#
_cell.length_a   1.000
_cell.length_b   1.000
_cell.length_c   1.000
_cell.angle_alpha   90.00
_cell.angle_beta   90.00
_cell.angle_gamma   90.00
#
_symmetry.space_group_name_H-M   'P 1'
#
loop_
_entity.id
_entity.type
_entity.pdbx_description
1 polymer ?
#
loop_
_entity_poly.entity_id
_entity_poly.type
_entity_poly.pdbx_seq_one_letter_code
_entity_poly.pdbx_strand_id
1 'polypeptide(L)'
;MNNNEFHDMIIELKQPMKAFALNLTREREEALDLVQETYYRAIANQEKFNEGTNLKAWLLTIMKNIFINNYRKASKRNTILDSSDNLFMLNSRDAAIPNQAERDFVMKDLIQAINSLDMEYRRPFLMHYQGFKYEEIADELSLPLGTVKSRIFFARKQMQSFLKEKGFDRY
;
A
#
# COMPACT_ATOMS: atom_id res chain seq x y z
N MET A 1 5.44 -16.47 -17.15
CA MET A 1 6.77 -16.22 -16.55
C MET A 1 7.23 -17.45 -15.80
N ASN A 2 8.45 -17.92 -16.07
CA ASN A 2 9.04 -19.05 -15.35
C ASN A 2 9.63 -18.59 -13.99
N ASN A 3 9.81 -19.51 -13.04
CA ASN A 3 10.28 -19.18 -11.68
C ASN A 3 11.62 -18.44 -11.65
N ASN A 4 12.54 -18.75 -12.57
CA ASN A 4 13.84 -18.07 -12.63
C ASN A 4 13.71 -16.62 -13.09
N GLU A 5 12.86 -16.34 -14.09
CA GLU A 5 12.63 -14.99 -14.61
C GLU A 5 12.04 -14.08 -13.52
N PHE A 6 11.07 -14.60 -12.75
CA PHE A 6 10.48 -13.85 -11.63
C PHE A 6 11.51 -13.54 -10.54
N HIS A 7 12.37 -14.51 -10.22
CA HIS A 7 13.41 -14.34 -9.23
C HIS A 7 14.42 -13.25 -9.63
N ASP A 8 14.86 -13.27 -10.89
CA ASP A 8 15.80 -12.27 -11.43
C ASP A 8 15.19 -10.86 -11.38
N MET A 9 13.92 -10.72 -11.76
CA MET A 9 13.21 -9.43 -11.66
C MET A 9 13.10 -8.93 -10.20
N ILE A 10 12.93 -9.82 -9.22
CA ILE A 10 12.95 -9.44 -7.80
C ILE A 10 14.35 -8.95 -7.38
N ILE A 11 15.42 -9.63 -7.84
CA ILE A 11 16.80 -9.25 -7.51
C ILE A 11 17.12 -7.85 -8.04
N GLU A 12 16.66 -7.50 -9.24
CA GLU A 12 16.84 -6.16 -9.82
C GLU A 12 16.23 -5.05 -8.94
N LEU A 13 15.17 -5.36 -8.19
CA LEU A 13 14.48 -4.43 -7.30
C LEU A 13 15.10 -4.33 -5.90
N LYS A 14 16.24 -4.97 -5.64
CA LYS A 14 16.87 -5.01 -4.30
C LYS A 14 17.14 -3.64 -3.69
N GLN A 15 17.69 -2.71 -4.45
CA GLN A 15 18.01 -1.37 -3.93
C GLN A 15 16.76 -0.55 -3.59
N PRO A 16 15.76 -0.41 -4.48
CA PRO A 16 14.54 0.32 -4.12
C PRO A 16 13.76 -0.35 -2.98
N MET A 17 13.79 -1.68 -2.87
CA MET A 17 13.15 -2.37 -1.73
C MET A 17 13.84 -2.06 -0.40
N LYS A 18 15.17 -2.07 -0.38
CA LYS A 18 15.94 -1.70 0.83
C LYS A 18 15.72 -0.25 1.24
N ALA A 19 15.72 0.68 0.28
CA ALA A 19 15.48 2.09 0.56
C ALA A 19 14.08 2.32 1.16
N PHE A 20 13.06 1.65 0.60
CA PHE A 20 11.70 1.75 1.12
C PHE A 20 11.57 1.12 2.51
N ALA A 21 12.16 -0.06 2.74
CA ALA A 21 12.16 -0.71 4.05
C ALA A 21 12.82 0.18 5.11
N LEU A 22 13.97 0.80 4.80
CA LEU A 22 14.67 1.69 5.73
C LEU A 22 13.84 2.93 6.08
N ASN A 23 13.08 3.47 5.12
CA ASN A 23 12.16 4.58 5.39
C ASN A 23 11.03 4.19 6.35
N LEU A 24 10.60 2.92 6.35
CA LEU A 24 9.56 2.40 7.24
C LEU A 24 10.10 2.11 8.64
N THR A 25 11.20 1.35 8.73
CA THR A 25 11.72 0.83 10.01
C THR A 25 12.63 1.82 10.72
N ARG A 26 13.30 2.72 9.98
CA ARG A 26 14.36 3.62 10.47
C ARG A 26 15.57 2.90 11.13
N GLU A 27 15.61 1.58 11.06
CA GLU A 27 16.64 0.70 11.59
C GLU A 27 17.04 -0.30 10.50
N ARG A 28 18.35 -0.55 10.35
CA ARG A 28 18.94 -1.29 9.23
C ARG A 28 18.69 -2.79 9.31
N GLU A 29 18.81 -3.41 10.48
CA GLU A 29 18.55 -4.84 10.66
C GLU A 29 17.07 -5.15 10.43
N GLU A 30 16.16 -4.36 11.03
CA GLU A 30 14.72 -4.47 10.81
C GLU A 30 14.35 -4.26 9.34
N ALA A 31 15.04 -3.34 8.64
CA ALA A 31 14.82 -3.13 7.21
C ALA A 31 15.21 -4.37 6.39
N LEU A 32 16.33 -5.02 6.74
CA LEU A 32 16.77 -6.23 6.06
C LEU A 32 15.79 -7.39 6.29
N ASP A 33 15.32 -7.57 7.52
CA ASP A 33 14.33 -8.59 7.86
C ASP A 33 13.01 -8.36 7.14
N LEU A 34 12.55 -7.10 7.07
CA LEU A 34 11.34 -6.73 6.34
C LEU A 34 11.45 -7.03 4.83
N VAL A 35 12.61 -6.75 4.22
CA VAL A 35 12.87 -7.09 2.81
C VAL A 35 12.84 -8.61 2.61
N GLN A 36 13.51 -9.37 3.48
CA GLN A 36 13.56 -10.83 3.38
C GLN A 36 12.17 -11.45 3.48
N GLU A 37 11.38 -11.06 4.48
CA GLU A 37 10.01 -11.54 4.65
C GLU A 37 9.12 -11.14 3.45
N THR A 38 9.34 -9.95 2.88
CA THR A 38 8.63 -9.52 1.66
C THR A 38 8.91 -10.47 0.49
N TYR A 39 10.17 -10.82 0.25
CA TYR A 39 10.53 -11.75 -0.83
C TYR A 39 10.02 -13.16 -0.58
N TYR A 40 10.12 -13.64 0.66
CA TYR A 40 9.57 -14.93 1.03
C TYR A 40 8.06 -15.01 0.69
N ARG A 41 7.29 -13.99 1.07
CA ARG A 41 5.85 -13.95 0.74
C ARG A 41 5.57 -13.75 -0.73
N ALA A 42 6.37 -12.95 -1.43
CA ALA A 42 6.21 -12.73 -2.86
C ALA A 42 6.40 -14.04 -3.65
N ILE A 43 7.43 -14.81 -3.32
CA ILE A 43 7.68 -16.12 -3.94
C ILE A 43 6.58 -17.11 -3.56
N ALA A 44 6.18 -17.16 -2.28
CA ALA A 44 5.12 -18.06 -1.82
C ALA A 44 3.72 -17.73 -2.38
N ASN A 45 3.54 -16.54 -2.96
CA ASN A 45 2.27 -16.08 -3.54
C ASN A 45 2.46 -15.57 -4.98
N GLN A 46 3.46 -16.10 -5.69
CA GLN A 46 3.81 -15.67 -7.05
C GLN A 46 2.62 -15.82 -8.00
N GLU A 47 1.76 -16.82 -7.79
CA GLU A 47 0.55 -17.05 -8.57
C GLU A 47 -0.48 -15.91 -8.48
N LYS A 48 -0.37 -15.04 -7.47
CA LYS A 48 -1.23 -13.85 -7.31
C LYS A 48 -0.69 -12.63 -8.05
N PHE A 49 0.54 -12.69 -8.55
CA PHE A 49 1.08 -11.64 -9.39
C PHE A 49 0.53 -11.80 -10.81
N ASN A 50 -0.05 -10.73 -11.35
CA ASN A 50 -0.53 -10.71 -12.72
C ASN A 50 0.58 -10.20 -13.64
N GLU A 51 1.04 -11.04 -14.56
CA GLU A 51 2.09 -10.71 -15.52
C GLU A 51 1.69 -9.48 -16.36
N GLY A 52 2.67 -8.61 -16.64
CA GLY A 52 2.42 -7.32 -17.30
C GLY A 52 2.01 -6.18 -16.36
N THR A 53 1.80 -6.44 -15.06
CA THR A 53 1.59 -5.39 -14.05
C THR A 53 2.91 -4.98 -13.38
N ASN A 54 2.89 -3.88 -12.62
CA ASN A 54 4.09 -3.32 -11.98
C ASN A 54 4.55 -4.15 -10.78
N LEU A 55 5.57 -5.00 -10.98
CA LEU A 55 6.14 -5.87 -9.94
C LEU A 55 6.63 -5.07 -8.71
N LYS A 56 7.29 -3.92 -8.94
CA LYS A 56 7.78 -3.06 -7.86
C LYS A 56 6.63 -2.59 -6.97
N ALA A 57 5.55 -2.11 -7.55
CA ALA A 57 4.38 -1.66 -6.80
C ALA A 57 3.73 -2.80 -5.99
N TRP A 58 3.68 -4.01 -6.57
CA TRP A 58 3.17 -5.19 -5.89
C TRP A 58 4.04 -5.58 -4.68
N LEU A 59 5.38 -5.63 -4.83
CA LEU A 59 6.31 -5.90 -3.73
C LEU A 59 6.22 -4.85 -2.61
N LEU A 60 6.16 -3.56 -2.96
CA LEU A 60 5.99 -2.48 -1.98
C LEU A 60 4.68 -2.60 -1.19
N THR A 61 3.61 -3.08 -1.85
CA THR A 61 2.33 -3.35 -1.21
C THR A 61 2.42 -4.48 -0.19
N ILE A 62 3.08 -5.59 -0.56
CA ILE A 62 3.35 -6.72 0.35
C ILE A 62 4.16 -6.22 1.56
N MET A 63 5.23 -5.47 1.31
CA MET A 63 6.11 -4.93 2.36
C MET A 63 5.37 -4.03 3.34
N LYS A 64 4.59 -3.05 2.83
CA LYS A 64 3.77 -2.16 3.66
C LYS A 64 2.80 -2.96 4.53
N ASN A 65 2.16 -3.99 3.96
CA ASN A 65 1.23 -4.83 4.71
C ASN A 65 1.93 -5.62 5.81
N ILE A 66 3.12 -6.18 5.57
CA ILE A 66 3.92 -6.86 6.60
C ILE A 66 4.26 -5.87 7.72
N PHE A 67 4.78 -4.69 7.38
CA PHE A 67 5.18 -3.67 8.35
C PHE A 67 4.02 -3.25 9.25
N ILE A 68 2.88 -2.87 8.67
CA ILE A 68 1.69 -2.45 9.44
C ILE A 68 1.22 -3.58 10.37
N ASN A 69 1.20 -4.82 9.87
CA ASN A 69 0.78 -5.96 10.69
C ASN A 69 1.75 -6.23 11.86
N ASN A 70 3.06 -6.14 11.62
CA ASN A 70 4.07 -6.30 12.66
C ASN A 70 3.98 -5.19 13.70
N TYR A 71 3.84 -3.94 13.24
CA TYR A 71 3.66 -2.77 14.11
C TYR A 71 2.43 -2.92 15.00
N ARG A 72 1.29 -3.34 14.46
CA ARG A 72 0.07 -3.61 15.25
C ARG A 72 0.25 -4.72 16.26
N LYS A 73 0.94 -5.81 15.90
CA LYS A 73 1.25 -6.89 16.83
C LYS A 73 2.19 -6.43 17.93
N ALA A 74 3.15 -5.56 17.63
CA ALA A 74 4.05 -4.97 18.62
C ALA A 74 3.28 -4.01 19.55
N SER A 75 2.47 -3.10 19.00
CA SER A 75 1.61 -2.20 19.77
C SER A 75 0.66 -2.97 20.70
N LYS A 76 -0.03 -4.01 20.21
CA LYS A 76 -0.90 -4.86 21.06
C LYS A 76 -0.14 -5.57 22.19
N ARG A 77 1.10 -6.00 21.95
CA ARG A 77 1.99 -6.56 22.99
C ARG A 77 2.48 -5.49 23.98
N ASN A 78 2.68 -4.27 23.49
CA ASN A 78 3.19 -3.14 24.25
C ASN A 78 2.10 -2.29 24.90
N THR A 79 0.80 -2.56 24.71
CA THR A 79 -0.32 -1.85 25.38
C THR A 79 -0.35 -1.98 26.92
N ILE A 80 0.70 -2.51 27.55
CA ILE A 80 0.98 -2.34 28.98
C ILE A 80 1.75 -1.01 29.24
N LEU A 81 2.45 -0.46 28.24
CA LEU A 81 3.25 0.76 28.33
C LEU A 81 3.23 1.51 26.98
N ASP A 82 2.48 2.59 26.96
CA ASP A 82 2.60 3.75 26.06
C ASP A 82 1.91 3.69 24.69
N SER A 83 0.98 4.63 24.50
CA SER A 83 0.18 4.84 23.29
C SER A 83 0.71 6.07 22.58
N SER A 84 1.61 5.90 21.62
CA SER A 84 1.93 6.97 20.66
C SER A 84 1.30 6.65 19.31
N ASP A 85 0.17 7.29 19.05
CA ASP A 85 -0.41 7.42 17.72
C ASP A 85 0.56 8.20 16.83
N ASN A 86 1.28 7.51 15.96
CA ASN A 86 2.00 8.15 14.87
C ASN A 86 1.34 7.86 13.54
N LEU A 87 0.72 8.92 13.04
CA LEU A 87 0.03 9.09 11.78
C LEU A 87 0.85 8.53 10.60
N PHE A 88 0.35 7.46 9.98
CA PHE A 88 0.91 6.89 8.75
C PHE A 88 0.61 7.81 7.55
N MET A 89 1.40 8.88 7.40
CA MET A 89 1.56 9.56 6.11
C MET A 89 2.81 9.00 5.42
N LEU A 90 2.61 7.95 4.62
CA LEU A 90 3.64 7.44 3.72
C LEU A 90 3.39 8.01 2.33
N ASN A 91 4.05 9.14 2.03
CA ASN A 91 4.25 9.57 0.66
C ASN A 91 5.32 8.67 0.03
N SER A 92 4.88 7.73 -0.80
CA SER A 92 5.73 6.91 -1.66
C SER A 92 6.47 7.81 -2.67
N ARG A 93 7.61 8.38 -2.29
CA ARG A 93 8.40 9.26 -3.17
C ARG A 93 9.13 8.53 -4.30
N ASP A 94 9.11 7.19 -4.33
CA ASP A 94 9.91 6.39 -5.27
C ASP A 94 9.12 5.36 -6.08
N ALA A 95 7.99 5.75 -6.68
CA ALA A 95 7.51 5.08 -7.89
C ALA A 95 8.29 5.62 -9.10
N ALA A 96 8.86 4.72 -9.90
CA ALA A 96 9.73 5.02 -11.02
C ALA A 96 8.94 5.64 -12.19
N ILE A 97 8.67 6.95 -12.12
CA ILE A 97 8.30 7.77 -13.28
C ILE A 97 9.55 8.59 -13.64
N PRO A 98 10.02 8.61 -14.91
CA PRO A 98 11.28 9.26 -15.29
C PRO A 98 11.26 10.78 -15.14
N ASN A 99 10.08 11.41 -14.99
CA ASN A 99 9.93 12.85 -14.88
C ASN A 99 9.30 13.27 -13.55
N GLN A 100 10.00 14.12 -12.81
CA GLN A 100 9.51 14.68 -11.54
C GLN A 100 8.22 15.51 -11.74
N ALA A 101 8.10 16.23 -12.87
CA ALA A 101 6.89 16.97 -13.23
C ALA A 101 5.68 16.06 -13.49
N GLU A 102 5.90 14.88 -14.08
CA GLU A 102 4.86 13.89 -14.35
C GLU A 102 4.39 13.22 -13.05
N ARG A 103 5.32 12.97 -12.10
CA ARG A 103 4.98 12.50 -10.74
C ARG A 103 4.09 13.49 -10.00
N ASP A 104 4.45 14.77 -10.00
CA ASP A 104 3.70 15.80 -9.29
C ASP A 104 2.28 15.96 -9.87
N PHE A 105 2.16 15.81 -11.20
CA PHE A 105 0.87 15.81 -11.88
C PHE A 105 0.01 14.59 -11.51
N VAL A 106 0.56 13.38 -11.57
CA VAL A 106 -0.13 12.13 -11.17
C VAL A 106 -0.59 12.20 -9.71
N MET A 107 0.27 12.70 -8.81
CA MET A 107 -0.07 12.82 -7.40
C MET A 107 -1.18 13.86 -7.17
N LYS A 108 -1.16 14.97 -7.88
CA LYS A 108 -2.21 15.99 -7.83
C LYS A 108 -3.55 15.43 -8.29
N ASP A 109 -3.58 14.67 -9.38
CA ASP A 109 -4.79 14.06 -9.91
C ASP A 109 -5.32 12.94 -8.99
N LEU A 110 -4.44 12.16 -8.37
CA LEU A 110 -4.82 11.17 -7.37
C LEU A 110 -5.45 11.83 -6.13
N ILE A 111 -4.85 12.92 -5.63
CA ILE A 111 -5.41 13.70 -4.53
C ILE A 111 -6.78 14.27 -4.93
N GLN A 112 -6.91 14.76 -6.16
CA GLN A 112 -8.19 15.26 -6.67
C GLN A 112 -9.25 14.15 -6.73
N ALA A 113 -8.89 12.95 -7.19
CA ALA A 113 -9.77 11.79 -7.25
C ALA A 113 -10.24 11.34 -5.85
N ILE A 114 -9.36 11.40 -4.84
CA ILE A 114 -9.76 11.14 -3.45
C ILE A 114 -10.72 12.23 -2.97
N ASN A 115 -10.43 13.49 -3.29
CA ASN A 115 -11.22 14.64 -2.88
C ASN A 115 -12.56 14.78 -3.63
N SER A 116 -12.77 14.05 -4.73
CA SER A 116 -14.06 13.97 -5.41
C SER A 116 -14.99 12.91 -4.81
N LEU A 117 -14.47 11.97 -3.99
CA LEU A 117 -15.30 10.96 -3.33
C LEU A 117 -16.14 11.60 -2.21
N ASP A 118 -17.42 11.26 -2.11
CA ASP A 118 -18.21 11.64 -0.93
C ASP A 118 -17.60 11.08 0.36
N MET A 119 -17.80 11.80 1.47
CA MET A 119 -17.20 11.46 2.76
C MET A 119 -17.52 10.02 3.19
N GLU A 120 -18.71 9.52 2.85
CA GLU A 120 -19.14 8.17 3.16
C GLU A 120 -18.30 7.08 2.45
N TYR A 121 -17.72 7.37 1.29
CA TYR A 121 -16.81 6.47 0.58
C TYR A 121 -15.35 6.75 0.93
N ARG A 122 -15.00 8.03 1.06
CA ARG A 122 -13.64 8.50 1.32
C ARG A 122 -13.12 8.02 2.67
N ARG A 123 -13.91 8.14 3.74
CA ARG A 123 -13.45 7.82 5.11
C ARG A 123 -13.11 6.33 5.29
N PRO A 124 -14.00 5.36 4.94
CA PRO A 124 -13.64 3.95 4.98
C PRO A 124 -12.44 3.61 4.08
N PHE A 125 -12.35 4.21 2.89
CA PHE A 125 -11.24 3.99 1.97
C PHE A 125 -9.90 4.45 2.55
N LEU A 126 -9.83 5.66 3.12
CA LEU A 126 -8.61 6.20 3.71
C LEU A 126 -8.16 5.38 4.93
N MET A 127 -9.10 4.98 5.80
CA MET A 127 -8.78 4.11 6.92
C MET A 127 -8.21 2.77 6.45
N HIS A 128 -8.82 2.17 5.43
CA HIS A 128 -8.30 0.93 4.86
C HIS A 128 -6.92 1.12 4.23
N TYR A 129 -6.68 2.25 3.54
CA TYR A 129 -5.38 2.60 2.98
C TYR A 129 -4.30 2.84 4.05
N GLN A 130 -4.69 3.37 5.20
CA GLN A 130 -3.87 3.49 6.41
C GLN A 130 -3.65 2.14 7.11
N GLY A 131 -4.31 1.08 6.64
CA GLY A 131 -4.09 -0.30 7.05
C GLY A 131 -5.15 -0.87 7.99
N PHE A 132 -6.19 -0.12 8.38
CA PHE A 132 -7.27 -0.64 9.23
C PHE A 132 -7.94 -1.86 8.59
N LYS A 133 -8.21 -2.88 9.41
CA LYS A 133 -8.96 -4.06 8.99
C LYS A 133 -10.42 -3.69 8.79
N TYR A 134 -11.13 -4.45 7.96
CA TYR A 134 -12.52 -4.13 7.65
C TYR A 134 -13.41 -4.14 8.90
N GLU A 135 -13.13 -5.03 9.85
CA GLU A 135 -13.82 -5.11 11.13
C GLU A 135 -13.53 -3.87 12.00
N GLU A 136 -12.26 -3.45 12.09
CA GLU A 136 -11.86 -2.23 12.83
C GLU A 136 -12.53 -0.97 12.25
N ILE A 137 -12.68 -0.90 10.93
CA ILE A 137 -13.39 0.21 10.26
C ILE A 137 -14.90 0.14 10.51
N ALA A 138 -15.47 -1.07 10.52
CA ALA A 138 -16.89 -1.29 10.80
C ALA A 138 -17.24 -0.81 12.20
N ASP A 139 -16.41 -1.15 13.18
CA ASP A 139 -16.59 -0.74 14.57
C ASP A 139 -16.42 0.78 14.73
N GLU A 140 -15.31 1.35 14.24
CA GLU A 140 -15.00 2.78 14.35
C GLU A 140 -16.05 3.68 13.69
N LEU A 141 -16.61 3.24 12.55
CA LEU A 141 -17.61 4.00 11.82
C LEU A 141 -19.06 3.63 12.19
N SER A 142 -19.25 2.65 13.07
CA SER A 142 -20.56 2.09 13.42
C SER A 142 -21.35 1.65 12.17
N LEU A 143 -20.70 0.90 11.28
CA LEU A 143 -21.27 0.41 10.02
C LEU A 143 -21.25 -1.12 9.95
N PRO A 144 -22.20 -1.76 9.27
CA PRO A 144 -22.11 -3.18 8.95
C PRO A 144 -20.85 -3.49 8.13
N LEU A 145 -20.22 -4.64 8.37
CA LEU A 145 -19.02 -5.09 7.64
C LEU A 145 -19.23 -5.13 6.11
N GLY A 146 -20.43 -5.54 5.67
CA GLY A 146 -20.82 -5.52 4.25
C GLY A 146 -20.86 -4.11 3.66
N THR A 147 -21.28 -3.12 4.45
CA THR A 147 -21.33 -1.71 4.06
C THR A 147 -19.92 -1.14 3.93
N VAL A 148 -18.99 -1.50 4.83
CA VAL A 148 -17.57 -1.10 4.71
C VAL A 148 -16.96 -1.66 3.42
N LYS A 149 -17.11 -2.96 3.16
CA LYS A 149 -16.58 -3.62 1.96
C LYS A 149 -17.11 -2.98 0.68
N SER A 150 -18.43 -2.75 0.60
CA SER A 150 -19.06 -2.12 -0.56
C SER A 150 -18.62 -0.66 -0.73
N ARG A 151 -18.58 0.16 0.33
CA ARG A 151 -18.12 1.55 0.27
C ARG A 151 -16.68 1.67 -0.23
N ILE A 152 -15.77 0.81 0.25
CA ILE A 152 -14.37 0.79 -0.21
C ILE A 152 -14.29 0.34 -1.67
N PHE A 153 -15.08 -0.65 -2.08
CA PHE A 153 -15.16 -1.07 -3.48
C PHE A 153 -15.64 0.06 -4.39
N PHE A 154 -16.71 0.76 -4.02
CA PHE A 154 -17.24 1.88 -4.79
C PHE A 154 -16.27 3.07 -4.84
N ALA A 155 -15.56 3.36 -3.73
CA ALA A 155 -14.50 4.37 -3.72
C ALA A 155 -13.43 4.08 -4.78
N ARG A 156 -12.94 2.83 -4.83
CA ARG A 156 -11.94 2.40 -5.83
C ARG A 156 -12.46 2.55 -7.25
N LYS A 157 -13.72 2.15 -7.51
CA LYS A 157 -14.34 2.26 -8.83
C LYS A 157 -14.47 3.71 -9.29
N GLN A 158 -14.92 4.60 -8.41
CA GLN A 158 -15.04 6.02 -8.72
C GLN A 158 -13.69 6.67 -9.00
N MET A 159 -12.68 6.37 -8.18
CA MET A 159 -11.31 6.86 -8.41
C MET A 159 -10.75 6.35 -9.74
N GLN A 160 -11.00 5.07 -10.08
CA GLN A 160 -10.57 4.51 -11.36
C GLN A 160 -11.24 5.24 -12.53
N SER A 161 -12.56 5.49 -12.49
CA SER A 161 -13.26 6.25 -13.51
C SER A 161 -12.70 7.66 -13.68
N PHE A 162 -12.49 8.38 -12.58
CA PHE A 162 -11.92 9.73 -12.62
C PHE A 162 -10.53 9.77 -13.27
N LEU A 163 -9.66 8.81 -12.92
CA LEU A 163 -8.31 8.74 -13.49
C LEU A 163 -8.34 8.34 -14.98
N LYS A 164 -9.27 7.48 -15.41
CA LYS A 164 -9.45 7.16 -16.83
C LYS A 164 -9.86 8.38 -17.65
N GLU A 165 -10.81 9.18 -17.17
CA GLU A 165 -11.23 10.43 -17.82
C GLU A 165 -10.08 11.43 -17.98
N LYS A 166 -9.11 11.40 -17.06
CA LYS A 166 -7.89 12.22 -17.10
C LYS A 166 -6.78 11.65 -18.00
N GLY A 167 -7.01 10.52 -18.66
CA GLY A 167 -6.08 9.91 -19.62
C GLY A 167 -5.06 8.94 -19.00
N PHE A 168 -5.25 8.49 -17.75
CA PHE A 168 -4.36 7.51 -17.11
C PHE A 168 -4.60 6.06 -17.52
N ASP A 169 -5.12 5.79 -18.72
CA ASP A 169 -5.42 4.44 -19.23
C ASP A 169 -4.17 3.55 -19.45
N ARG A 170 -2.95 4.06 -19.20
CA ARG A 170 -1.68 3.39 -19.51
C ARG A 170 -0.67 3.43 -18.36
N TYR A 171 -1.00 2.86 -17.20
CA TYR A 171 0.01 2.42 -16.21
C TYR A 171 -0.46 1.17 -15.46
#